data_AF-A0A944Q5Y0-F1
#
_entry.id   AF-A0A944Q5Y0-F1
#
_cell.length_a   1.000
_cell.length_b   1.000
_cell.length_c   1.000
_cell.angle_alpha   90.00
_cell.angle_beta   90.00
_cell.angle_gamma   90.00
#
_symmetry.space_group_name_H-M   'P 1'
#
loop_
_entity.id
_entity.type
_entity.pdbx_description
1 polymer ?
#
loop_
_entity_poly.entity_id
_entity_poly.type
_entity_poly.pdbx_seq_one_letter_code
_entity_poly.pdbx_strand_id
1 'polypeptide(L)'
;MHPAADIALAIGLLVIDVIAPLIAFVFGLDAAGYKMFDPAADNSSVSLTRPFAYMAVAGGIVLVSAFPLFTARAIISIGVQALAGLVLVLVAVIGINDADRKAHPQPAPTSPSINPGALCRSGGDNSECGGS
;
A
#
# COMPACT_ATOMS: atom_id res chain seq x y z
N MET A 1 -34.30 11.63 -11.43
CA MET A 1 -32.85 11.76 -11.17
C MET A 1 -32.45 13.16 -11.61
N HIS A 2 -31.80 13.94 -10.75
CA HIS A 2 -31.24 15.24 -11.13
C HIS A 2 -29.75 15.05 -11.41
N PRO A 3 -29.31 15.01 -12.68
CA PRO A 3 -27.93 14.66 -13.04
C PRO A 3 -26.93 15.64 -12.44
N ALA A 4 -27.27 16.93 -12.37
CA ALA A 4 -26.41 17.94 -11.73
C ALA A 4 -26.18 17.67 -10.23
N ALA A 5 -27.21 17.19 -9.52
CA ALA A 5 -27.09 16.84 -8.10
C ALA A 5 -26.26 15.56 -7.89
N ASP A 6 -26.40 14.57 -8.77
CA ASP A 6 -25.59 13.34 -8.75
C ASP A 6 -24.11 13.66 -9.03
N ILE A 7 -23.82 14.53 -9.99
CA ILE A 7 -22.46 14.99 -10.29
C ILE A 7 -21.85 15.76 -9.11
N ALA A 8 -22.60 16.70 -8.52
CA ALA A 8 -22.11 17.46 -7.37
C ALA A 8 -21.81 16.54 -6.18
N LEU A 9 -22.67 15.55 -5.94
CA LEU A 9 -22.46 14.52 -4.93
C LEU A 9 -21.22 13.68 -5.23
N ALA A 10 -21.06 13.22 -6.47
CA ALA A 10 -19.90 12.42 -6.88
C ALA A 10 -18.58 13.18 -6.71
N ILE A 11 -18.54 14.47 -7.04
CA ILE A 11 -17.36 15.32 -6.81
C ILE A 11 -17.09 15.50 -5.32
N GLY A 12 -18.13 15.80 -4.53
CA GLY A 12 -17.98 15.98 -3.09
C GLY A 12 -17.47 14.73 -2.39
N LEU A 13 -17.99 13.56 -2.77
CA LEU A 13 -17.50 12.27 -2.30
C LEU A 13 -16.06 12.03 -2.74
N LEU A 14 -15.75 12.19 -4.03
CA LEU A 14 -14.40 11.98 -4.55
C LEU A 14 -13.34 12.83 -3.83
N VAL A 15 -13.67 14.06 -3.45
CA VAL A 15 -12.78 14.91 -2.64
C VAL A 15 -12.53 14.29 -1.27
N ILE A 16 -13.57 13.77 -0.61
CA ILE A 16 -13.44 13.06 0.68
C ILE A 16 -12.62 11.77 0.50
N ASP A 17 -12.86 11.02 -0.57
CA ASP A 17 -12.16 9.76 -0.87
C ASP A 17 -10.69 9.97 -1.20
N VAL A 18 -10.26 11.20 -1.53
CA VAL A 18 -8.85 11.55 -1.67
C VAL A 18 -8.27 12.02 -0.34
N ILE A 19 -8.97 12.93 0.35
CA ILE A 19 -8.45 13.58 1.56
C ILE A 19 -8.37 12.59 2.73
N ALA A 20 -9.42 11.80 2.97
CA ALA A 20 -9.47 10.89 4.12
C ALA A 20 -8.36 9.82 4.11
N PRO A 21 -8.12 9.07 3.02
CA PRO A 21 -7.01 8.13 2.97
C PRO A 21 -5.65 8.82 3.00
N LEU A 22 -5.49 10.00 2.39
CA LEU A 22 -4.24 10.77 2.48
C LEU A 22 -3.91 11.13 3.93
N ILE A 23 -4.90 11.64 4.67
CA ILE A 23 -4.77 11.91 6.10
C ILE A 23 -4.41 10.62 6.85
N ALA A 24 -5.17 9.53 6.65
CA ALA A 24 -4.93 8.25 7.33
C ALA A 24 -3.53 7.70 7.03
N PHE A 25 -3.03 7.87 5.80
CA PHE A 25 -1.70 7.45 5.40
C PHE A 25 -0.61 8.28 6.07
N VAL A 26 -0.72 9.61 6.07
CA VAL A 26 0.26 10.50 6.72
C VAL A 26 0.32 10.26 8.22
N PHE A 27 -0.83 10.16 8.90
CA PHE A 27 -0.87 9.81 10.31
C PHE A 27 -0.39 8.38 10.58
N GLY A 28 -0.65 7.45 9.65
CA GLY A 28 -0.12 6.10 9.71
C GLY A 28 1.41 6.07 9.63
N LEU A 29 2.00 6.91 8.80
CA LEU A 29 3.45 7.07 8.68
C LEU A 29 4.07 7.65 9.94
N ASP A 30 3.48 8.72 10.48
CA ASP A 30 3.92 9.32 11.75
C ASP A 30 3.85 8.30 12.90
N ALA A 31 2.73 7.56 13.01
CA ALA A 31 2.56 6.50 14.00
C ALA A 31 3.51 5.30 13.80
N ALA A 32 3.98 5.08 12.58
CA ALA A 32 5.00 4.07 12.28
C ALA A 32 6.43 4.56 12.60
N GLY A 33 6.59 5.82 12.99
CA GLY A 33 7.89 6.44 13.28
C GLY A 33 8.62 6.98 12.06
N TYR A 34 7.93 7.11 10.92
CA TYR A 34 8.51 7.63 9.68
C TYR A 34 8.79 9.14 9.80
N LYS A 35 10.04 9.56 9.65
CA LYS A 35 10.41 10.98 9.69
C LYS A 35 10.51 11.56 8.29
N MET A 36 9.42 12.19 7.83
CA MET A 36 9.33 12.81 6.49
C MET A 36 10.24 14.02 6.27
N PHE A 37 10.49 14.81 7.32
CA PHE A 37 11.16 16.10 7.21
C PHE A 37 12.61 16.10 7.71
N ASP A 38 13.13 14.92 8.08
CA ASP A 38 14.52 14.75 8.53
C ASP A 38 15.31 13.98 7.46
N PRO A 39 16.12 14.66 6.63
CA PRO A 39 16.88 14.02 5.57
C PRO A 39 18.01 13.11 6.10
N ALA A 40 18.35 13.20 7.39
CA ALA A 40 19.32 12.33 8.04
C ALA A 40 18.67 11.13 8.75
N ALA A 41 17.33 11.04 8.78
CA ALA A 41 16.64 9.95 9.44
C ALA A 41 16.75 8.64 8.65
N ASP A 42 17.20 7.58 9.34
CA ASP A 42 17.16 6.23 8.80
C ASP A 42 15.74 5.66 8.91
N ASN A 43 14.99 5.77 7.82
CA ASN A 43 13.63 5.22 7.70
C ASN A 43 13.62 3.79 7.12
N SER A 44 14.78 3.16 6.89
CA SER A 44 14.88 1.85 6.21
C SER A 44 14.24 0.70 6.99
N SER A 45 14.19 0.81 8.32
CA SER A 45 13.59 -0.17 9.23
C SER A 45 12.09 0.06 9.48
N VAL A 46 11.53 1.17 8.99
CA VAL A 46 10.12 1.52 9.22
C VAL A 46 9.20 0.70 8.33
N SER A 47 8.32 -0.07 8.96
CA SER A 47 7.32 -0.88 8.24
C SER A 47 6.21 0.00 7.67
N LEU A 48 6.11 0.01 6.34
CA LEU A 48 5.06 0.70 5.58
C LEU A 48 3.75 -0.11 5.48
N THR A 49 3.76 -1.38 5.91
CA THR A 49 2.61 -2.28 5.82
C THR A 49 1.39 -1.74 6.57
N ARG A 50 1.60 -1.16 7.76
CA ARG A 50 0.50 -0.63 8.59
C ARG A 50 -0.15 0.63 8.00
N PRO A 51 0.61 1.64 7.52
CA PRO A 51 0.05 2.76 6.73
C PRO A 51 -0.78 2.31 5.52
N PHE A 52 -0.28 1.35 4.73
CA PHE A 52 -1.04 0.84 3.59
C PHE A 52 -2.26 0.00 4.00
N ALA A 53 -2.23 -0.69 5.14
CA ALA A 53 -3.41 -1.36 5.67
C ALA A 53 -4.54 -0.36 6.00
N TYR A 54 -4.22 0.84 6.53
CA TYR A 54 -5.21 1.89 6.72
C TYR A 54 -5.80 2.39 5.40
N MET A 55 -4.98 2.51 4.36
CA MET A 55 -5.46 2.83 2.99
C MET A 55 -6.42 1.74 2.47
N ALA A 56 -6.14 0.47 2.72
CA ALA A 56 -7.03 -0.63 2.33
C ALA A 56 -8.39 -0.56 3.06
N VAL A 57 -8.37 -0.26 4.37
CA VAL A 57 -9.59 -0.08 5.16
C VAL A 57 -10.40 1.11 4.64
N ALA A 58 -9.74 2.25 4.38
CA ALA A 58 -10.40 3.42 3.79
C ALA A 58 -11.03 3.08 2.44
N GLY A 59 -10.30 2.44 1.54
CA GLY A 59 -10.83 1.98 0.25
C GLY A 59 -12.03 1.03 0.39
N GLY A 60 -11.99 0.11 1.37
CA GLY A 60 -13.13 -0.75 1.70
C GLY A 60 -14.37 0.03 2.16
N ILE A 61 -14.20 1.05 3.00
CA ILE A 61 -15.30 1.92 3.42
C ILE A 61 -15.90 2.67 2.23
N VAL A 62 -15.05 3.18 1.34
CA VAL A 62 -15.49 3.85 0.09
C VAL A 62 -16.31 2.89 -0.77
N LEU A 63 -15.88 1.63 -0.94
CA LEU A 63 -16.66 0.62 -1.64
C LEU A 63 -18.02 0.35 -0.99
N VAL A 64 -18.08 0.24 0.35
CA VAL A 64 -19.34 0.05 1.08
C VAL A 64 -20.27 1.25 0.92
N SER A 65 -19.73 2.46 0.76
CA SER A 65 -20.52 3.68 0.51
C SER A 65 -21.29 3.65 -0.82
N ALA A 66 -20.93 2.77 -1.76
CA ALA A 66 -21.70 2.56 -2.99
C ALA A 66 -23.10 1.95 -2.72
N PHE A 67 -23.30 1.23 -1.62
CA PHE A 67 -24.59 0.63 -1.26
C PHE A 67 -25.71 1.65 -1.01
N PRO A 68 -25.55 2.67 -0.13
CA PRO A 68 -26.58 3.70 0.02
C PRO A 68 -26.79 4.49 -1.28
N LEU A 69 -25.75 4.73 -2.09
CA LEU A 69 -25.88 5.39 -3.39
C LEU A 69 -26.72 4.57 -4.38
N PHE A 70 -26.62 3.24 -4.33
CA PHE A 70 -27.49 2.34 -5.09
C PHE A 70 -28.95 2.49 -4.70
N THR A 71 -29.25 2.57 -3.40
CA THR A 71 -30.63 2.82 -2.93
C THR A 71 -31.17 4.19 -3.38
N ALA A 72 -30.30 5.20 -3.45
CA ALA A 72 -30.62 6.55 -3.92
C ALA A 72 -30.69 6.67 -5.46
N ARG A 73 -30.34 5.61 -6.20
CA ARG A 73 -30.23 5.59 -7.67
C ARG A 73 -29.29 6.68 -8.22
N ALA A 74 -28.22 7.00 -7.51
CA ALA A 74 -27.20 7.97 -7.91
C ALA A 74 -26.14 7.27 -8.78
N ILE A 75 -26.46 7.00 -10.05
CA ILE A 75 -25.67 6.12 -10.92
C ILE A 75 -24.23 6.60 -11.11
N ILE A 76 -24.03 7.92 -11.27
CA ILE A 76 -22.69 8.49 -11.46
C ILE A 76 -21.88 8.32 -10.18
N SER A 77 -22.46 8.68 -9.04
CA SER A 77 -21.82 8.53 -7.73
C SER A 77 -21.45 7.07 -7.42
N ILE A 78 -22.29 6.09 -7.78
CA ILE A 78 -21.98 4.66 -7.60
C ILE A 78 -20.73 4.27 -8.39
N GLY A 79 -20.66 4.66 -9.67
CA GLY A 79 -19.53 4.34 -10.54
C GLY A 79 -18.23 4.97 -10.03
N VAL A 80 -18.30 6.23 -9.61
CA VAL A 80 -17.17 6.95 -9.02
C VAL A 80 -16.71 6.28 -7.73
N GLN A 81 -17.62 5.85 -6.84
CA GLN A 81 -17.23 5.19 -5.60
C GLN A 81 -16.68 3.78 -5.77
N ALA A 82 -17.25 3.01 -6.70
CA ALA A 82 -16.68 1.73 -7.04
C ALA A 82 -15.24 1.88 -7.56
N LEU A 83 -15.01 2.86 -8.45
CA LEU A 83 -13.69 3.10 -9.03
C LEU A 83 -12.69 3.63 -8.00
N ALA A 84 -13.07 4.65 -7.22
CA ALA A 84 -12.21 5.25 -6.20
C ALA A 84 -11.82 4.22 -5.12
N GLY A 85 -12.81 3.49 -4.60
CA GLY A 85 -12.59 2.43 -3.63
C GLY A 85 -11.69 1.32 -4.18
N LEU A 86 -11.89 0.90 -5.43
CA LEU A 86 -11.03 -0.10 -6.07
C LEU A 86 -9.59 0.39 -6.23
N VAL A 87 -9.39 1.62 -6.70
CA VAL A 87 -8.04 2.22 -6.83
C VAL A 87 -7.33 2.28 -5.49
N LEU A 88 -8.02 2.72 -4.43
CA LEU A 88 -7.45 2.77 -3.08
C LEU A 88 -7.01 1.39 -2.58
N VAL A 89 -7.85 0.37 -2.77
CA VAL A 89 -7.52 -1.01 -2.39
C VAL A 89 -6.34 -1.52 -3.21
N LEU A 90 -6.29 -1.28 -4.52
CA LEU A 90 -5.18 -1.71 -5.37
C LEU A 90 -3.86 -1.04 -4.96
N VAL A 91 -3.86 0.28 -4.74
CA VAL A 91 -2.69 1.02 -4.26
C VAL A 91 -2.23 0.46 -2.91
N ALA A 92 -3.15 0.19 -1.99
CA ALA A 92 -2.83 -0.40 -0.70
C ALA A 92 -2.22 -1.79 -0.82
N VAL A 93 -2.79 -2.67 -1.65
CA VAL A 93 -2.27 -4.03 -1.86
C VAL A 93 -0.89 -4.00 -2.52
N ILE A 94 -0.70 -3.15 -3.54
CA ILE A 94 0.61 -2.98 -4.18
C ILE A 94 1.63 -2.47 -3.15
N GLY A 95 1.25 -1.47 -2.35
CA GLY A 95 2.12 -0.92 -1.30
C GLY A 95 2.48 -1.92 -0.21
N ILE A 96 1.52 -2.75 0.23
CA ILE A 96 1.76 -3.85 1.18
C ILE A 96 2.73 -4.87 0.58
N ASN A 97 2.51 -5.28 -0.67
CA ASN A 97 3.37 -6.27 -1.33
C ASN A 97 4.80 -5.74 -1.56
N ASP A 98 4.95 -4.46 -1.91
CA ASP A 98 6.26 -3.83 -2.06
C ASP A 98 6.98 -3.71 -0.71
N ALA A 99 6.26 -3.32 0.35
CA ALA A 99 6.79 -3.27 1.71
C ALA A 99 7.23 -4.67 2.19
N ASP A 100 6.44 -5.71 1.91
CA ASP A 100 6.76 -7.09 2.26
C ASP A 100 7.98 -7.61 1.51
N ARG A 101 8.08 -7.36 0.20
CA ARG A 101 9.27 -7.72 -0.61
C ARG A 101 10.55 -7.06 -0.10
N LYS A 102 10.47 -5.83 0.39
CA LYS A 102 11.62 -5.12 0.98
C LYS A 102 12.00 -5.68 2.34
N ALA A 103 11.03 -6.10 3.15
CA ALA A 103 11.27 -6.72 4.45
C ALA A 103 11.79 -8.16 4.32
N HIS A 104 11.40 -8.88 3.27
CA HIS A 104 11.79 -10.26 3.00
C HIS A 104 12.45 -10.40 1.61
N PRO A 105 13.71 -9.97 1.44
CA PRO A 105 14.43 -10.18 0.19
C PRO A 105 14.47 -11.67 -0.15
N GLN A 106 14.05 -12.04 -1.36
CA GLN A 106 14.19 -13.42 -1.81
C GLN A 106 15.67 -13.82 -1.78
N PRO A 107 16.00 -15.01 -1.27
CA PRO A 107 17.37 -15.53 -1.34
C PRO A 107 17.85 -15.48 -2.79
N ALA A 108 19.10 -15.06 -3.00
CA ALA A 108 19.70 -15.06 -4.33
C ALA A 108 19.49 -16.44 -4.99
N PRO A 109 19.14 -16.51 -6.28
CA PRO A 109 19.01 -17.78 -6.97
C PRO A 109 20.30 -18.56 -6.76
N THR A 110 20.19 -19.73 -6.12
CA THR A 110 21.30 -20.67 -6.07
C THR A 110 21.50 -21.17 -7.49
N SER A 111 22.31 -20.47 -8.28
CA SER A 111 22.91 -21.05 -9.47
C SER A 111 23.53 -22.37 -9.04
N PRO A 112 23.34 -23.47 -9.79
CA PRO A 112 24.09 -24.70 -9.53
C PRO A 112 25.57 -24.37 -9.74
N SER A 113 26.26 -24.03 -8.65
CA SER A 113 27.70 -23.90 -8.61
C SER A 113 28.28 -25.24 -9.03
N ILE A 114 29.09 -25.22 -10.09
CA ILE A 114 29.88 -26.36 -10.58
C ILE A 114 30.92 -26.79 -9.53
N ASN A 115 31.05 -26.08 -8.40
CA ASN A 115 31.92 -26.42 -7.27
C ASN A 115 31.11 -26.73 -6.00
N PRO A 116 30.96 -28.01 -5.60
CA PRO A 116 30.28 -28.40 -4.37
C PRO A 116 31.03 -28.02 -3.08
N GLY A 117 32.25 -27.47 -3.17
CA GLY A 117 33.04 -26.99 -2.03
C GLY A 117 32.89 -25.50 -1.69
N ALA A 118 32.20 -24.71 -2.52
CA ALA A 118 32.06 -23.25 -2.36
C ALA A 118 30.67 -22.82 -1.85
N LEU A 119 29.90 -23.74 -1.27
CA LEU A 119 28.61 -23.38 -0.68
C LEU A 119 28.85 -22.81 0.72
N CYS A 120 28.87 -21.47 0.80
CA CYS A 120 28.85 -20.78 2.08
C CYS A 120 27.52 -21.11 2.76
N ARG A 121 27.60 -21.54 4.03
CA ARG A 121 26.52 -22.29 4.71
C ARG A 121 25.25 -21.46 4.92
N SER A 122 25.28 -20.15 4.66
CA SER A 122 24.16 -19.26 4.95
C SER A 122 24.02 -18.08 3.99
N GLY A 123 24.50 -18.14 2.74
CA GLY A 123 24.30 -17.06 1.76
C GLY A 123 24.75 -15.66 2.22
N GLY A 124 25.59 -15.60 3.26
CA GLY A 124 26.18 -14.40 3.85
C GLY A 124 27.48 -14.00 3.16
N ASP A 125 28.10 -12.96 3.70
CA ASP A 125 29.32 -12.35 3.19
C ASP A 125 30.48 -13.37 3.05
N ASN A 126 31.43 -13.00 2.22
CA ASN A 126 32.60 -13.78 1.83
C ASN A 126 33.56 -14.15 2.98
N SER A 127 33.27 -13.71 4.21
CA SER A 127 34.00 -14.09 5.42
C SER A 127 33.60 -15.48 5.97
N GLU A 128 32.43 -16.00 5.58
CA GLU A 128 31.90 -17.30 6.04
C GLU A 128 32.27 -18.48 5.14
N CYS A 129 32.94 -18.22 4.01
CA CYS A 129 33.31 -19.26 3.07
C CYS A 129 34.62 -19.92 3.55
N GLY A 130 34.55 -21.20 3.92
CA GLY A 130 35.68 -21.98 4.38
C GLY A 130 36.72 -22.18 3.28
N GLY A 131 37.68 -21.28 3.18
CA GLY A 131 38.84 -21.37 2.31
C GLY A 131 39.85 -20.30 2.69
N SER A 132 40.93 -20.73 3.35
CA SER A 132 42.16 -19.94 3.56
C SER A 132 42.78 -19.50 2.23
#